data_AF-A0A412GNJ6-F1
#
_entry.id   AF-A0A412GNJ6-F1
#
_cell.length_a   1.000
_cell.length_b   1.000
_cell.length_c   1.000
_cell.angle_alpha   90.00
_cell.angle_beta   90.00
_cell.angle_gamma   90.00
#
_symmetry.space_group_name_H-M   'P 1'
#
loop_
_entity.id
_entity.type
_entity.pdbx_description
1 polymer ?
#
loop_
_entity_poly.entity_id
_entity_poly.type
_entity_poly.pdbx_seq_one_letter_code
_entity_poly.pdbx_strand_id
1 'polypeptide(L)'
;MENIGVGLLLMVVGMCTVFLILLIVIWISQFLISVVNKIAPEEEPKKKPVTSGPSTDAGAMDAIKAAVEILTAGKGQVIKIEKLK
;
A
#
# COMPACT_ATOMS: atom_id res chain seq x y z
N MET A 1 -42.67 -16.89 -33.82
CA MET A 1 -42.57 -15.58 -33.12
C MET A 1 -42.22 -15.74 -31.64
N GLU A 2 -42.27 -16.96 -31.06
CA GLU A 2 -42.02 -17.17 -29.62
C GLU A 2 -40.56 -17.02 -29.18
N ASN A 3 -39.59 -17.28 -30.06
CA ASN A 3 -38.15 -17.27 -29.69
C ASN A 3 -37.52 -15.88 -29.59
N ILE A 4 -38.12 -14.84 -30.18
CA ILE A 4 -37.56 -13.48 -30.15
C ILE A 4 -37.70 -12.86 -28.75
N GLY A 5 -38.84 -13.10 -28.08
CA GLY A 5 -39.05 -12.64 -26.69
C GLY A 5 -38.11 -13.32 -25.70
N VAL A 6 -37.88 -14.63 -25.86
CA VAL A 6 -36.90 -15.38 -25.05
C VAL A 6 -35.47 -14.90 -25.30
N GLY A 7 -35.11 -14.63 -26.57
CA GLY A 7 -33.80 -14.08 -26.91
C GLY A 7 -33.54 -12.71 -26.30
N LEU A 8 -34.53 -11.80 -26.33
CA LEU A 8 -34.46 -10.50 -25.68
C LEU A 8 -34.28 -10.61 -24.16
N LEU A 9 -35.04 -11.50 -23.51
CA LEU A 9 -34.94 -11.76 -22.08
C LEU A 9 -33.56 -12.31 -21.71
N LEU A 10 -33.04 -13.28 -22.48
CA LEU A 10 -31.70 -13.82 -22.26
C LEU A 10 -30.60 -12.78 -22.46
N MET A 11 -30.77 -11.83 -23.38
CA MET A 11 -29.78 -10.78 -23.58
C MET A 11 -29.71 -9.83 -22.38
N VAL A 12 -30.87 -9.40 -21.85
CA VAL A 12 -30.95 -8.55 -20.65
C VAL A 12 -30.42 -9.30 -19.43
N VAL A 13 -30.83 -10.56 -19.24
CA VAL A 13 -30.35 -11.41 -18.13
C VAL A 13 -28.84 -11.62 -18.23
N GLY A 14 -28.31 -11.87 -19.42
CA GLY A 14 -26.87 -12.01 -19.66
C GLY A 14 -26.10 -10.75 -19.26
N MET A 15 -26.58 -9.58 -19.67
CA MET A 15 -25.93 -8.31 -19.31
C MET A 15 -26.03 -8.02 -17.80
N CYS A 16 -27.18 -8.25 -17.18
CA CYS A 16 -27.38 -8.06 -15.74
C CYS A 16 -26.49 -9.01 -14.91
N THR A 17 -26.42 -10.29 -15.27
CA THR A 17 -25.61 -11.28 -14.55
C THR A 17 -24.12 -10.97 -14.65
N VAL A 18 -23.64 -10.60 -15.85
CA VAL A 18 -22.27 -10.15 -16.05
C VAL A 18 -21.98 -8.91 -15.20
N PHE A 19 -22.84 -7.89 -15.24
CA PHE A 19 -22.64 -6.67 -14.44
C PHE A 19 -22.57 -6.96 -12.93
N LEU A 20 -23.47 -7.80 -12.41
CA LEU A 20 -23.48 -8.19 -10.99
C LEU A 20 -22.20 -8.94 -10.59
N ILE A 21 -21.74 -9.89 -11.41
CA ILE A 21 -20.52 -10.64 -11.12
C ILE A 21 -19.29 -9.73 -11.11
N LEU A 22 -19.17 -8.81 -12.09
CA LEU A 22 -18.08 -7.85 -12.10
C LEU A 22 -18.09 -6.96 -10.84
N LEU A 23 -19.27 -6.47 -10.44
CA LEU A 23 -19.41 -5.61 -9.26
C LEU A 23 -18.98 -6.34 -7.98
N ILE A 24 -19.41 -7.60 -7.82
CA ILE A 24 -19.00 -8.46 -6.71
C ILE A 24 -17.48 -8.72 -6.73
N VAL A 25 -16.92 -9.04 -7.90
CA VAL A 25 -15.48 -9.31 -8.05
C VAL A 25 -14.64 -8.10 -7.64
N ILE A 26 -15.04 -6.88 -8.03
CA ILE A 26 -14.32 -5.66 -7.66
C ILE A 26 -14.36 -5.46 -6.14
N TRP A 27 -15.53 -5.63 -5.53
CA TRP A 27 -15.69 -5.52 -4.07
C TRP A 27 -14.83 -6.54 -3.32
N ILE A 28 -14.86 -7.81 -3.73
CA ILE A 28 -14.05 -8.87 -3.13
C ILE A 28 -12.56 -8.58 -3.35
N SER A 29 -12.15 -8.12 -4.53
CA SER A 29 -10.75 -7.79 -4.82
C SER A 29 -10.24 -6.71 -3.88
N GLN A 30 -10.98 -5.63 -3.68
CA GLN A 30 -10.58 -4.57 -2.73
C GLN A 30 -10.55 -5.06 -1.28
N PHE A 31 -11.50 -5.90 -0.88
CA PHE A 31 -11.51 -6.49 0.46
C PHE A 31 -10.29 -7.40 0.70
N LEU A 32 -9.96 -8.26 -0.26
CA LEU A 32 -8.79 -9.14 -0.22
C LEU A 32 -7.49 -8.34 -0.17
N ILE A 33 -7.38 -7.28 -0.98
CA ILE A 33 -6.23 -6.37 -0.94
C ILE A 33 -6.11 -5.71 0.44
N SER A 34 -7.21 -5.22 1.01
CA SER A 34 -7.20 -4.59 2.34
C SER A 34 -6.80 -5.58 3.45
N VAL A 35 -7.29 -6.81 3.40
CA VAL A 35 -6.95 -7.85 4.39
C VAL A 35 -5.49 -8.25 4.26
N VAL A 36 -4.99 -8.47 3.04
CA VAL A 36 -3.58 -8.81 2.81
C VAL A 36 -2.67 -7.65 3.21
N ASN A 37 -3.01 -6.41 2.86
CA ASN A 37 -2.26 -5.22 3.27
C ASN A 37 -2.31 -4.98 4.79
N LYS A 38 -3.31 -5.51 5.50
CA LYS A 38 -3.36 -5.43 6.97
C LYS A 38 -2.52 -6.53 7.63
N ILE A 39 -2.40 -7.71 7.02
CA ILE A 39 -1.64 -8.86 7.54
C ILE A 39 -0.14 -8.73 7.21
N ALA A 40 0.17 -8.26 6.01
CA ALA A 40 1.48 -7.78 5.62
C ALA A 40 1.34 -6.27 5.39
N PRO A 41 1.41 -5.44 6.45
CA PRO A 41 1.51 -4.01 6.29
C PRO A 41 2.68 -3.77 5.35
N GLU A 42 2.34 -3.35 4.13
CA GLU A 42 3.26 -2.74 3.21
C GLU A 42 3.88 -1.61 4.03
N GLU A 43 5.15 -1.79 4.46
CA GLU A 43 5.93 -0.71 5.04
C GLU A 43 5.63 0.47 4.14
N GLU A 44 5.00 1.51 4.70
CA GLU A 44 4.57 2.68 3.97
C GLU A 44 5.59 2.91 2.86
N PRO A 45 5.21 3.02 1.58
CA PRO A 45 6.12 3.61 0.65
C PRO A 45 6.30 5.03 1.18
N LYS A 46 7.30 5.20 2.06
CA LYS A 46 8.00 6.44 2.30
C LYS A 46 8.22 6.89 0.89
N LYS A 47 7.41 7.87 0.47
CA LYS A 47 7.58 8.63 -0.76
C LYS A 47 9.05 8.60 -1.03
N LYS A 48 9.49 7.87 -2.07
CA LYS A 48 10.90 7.80 -2.42
C LYS A 48 11.42 9.23 -2.32
N PRO A 49 12.24 9.59 -1.32
CA PRO A 49 13.11 10.70 -1.55
C PRO A 49 13.97 10.15 -2.68
N VAL A 50 13.91 10.83 -3.82
CA VAL A 50 14.87 10.62 -4.88
C VAL A 50 16.23 10.81 -4.20
N THR A 51 16.94 9.71 -3.93
CA THR A 51 18.26 9.77 -3.31
C THR A 51 19.14 8.77 -4.00
N SER A 52 19.66 9.25 -5.12
CA SER A 52 21.10 9.31 -5.36
C SER A 52 21.97 8.52 -4.36
N GLY A 53 22.65 7.51 -4.88
CA GLY A 53 24.01 7.16 -4.46
C GLY A 53 24.15 6.11 -3.34
N PRO A 54 25.34 5.47 -3.26
CA PRO A 54 25.59 4.31 -2.44
C PRO A 54 25.46 4.66 -0.96
N SER A 55 24.65 3.86 -0.27
CA SER A 55 24.27 4.00 1.13
C SER A 55 25.42 3.64 2.08
N THR A 56 26.28 4.61 2.39
CA THR A 56 27.18 4.57 3.56
C THR A 56 26.54 5.23 4.80
N ASP A 57 25.43 5.95 4.64
CA ASP A 57 24.82 6.76 5.70
C ASP A 57 23.93 5.97 6.68
N ALA A 58 23.44 4.78 6.34
CA ALA A 58 22.55 4.00 7.22
C ALA A 58 23.24 3.60 8.54
N GLY A 59 24.47 3.08 8.47
CA GLY A 59 25.23 2.69 9.67
C GLY A 59 25.64 3.89 10.55
N ALA A 60 25.88 5.06 9.94
CA ALA A 60 26.20 6.27 10.68
C ALA A 60 25.00 6.81 11.46
N MET A 61 23.79 6.76 10.87
CA MET A 61 22.57 7.22 11.54
C MET A 61 22.21 6.37 12.76
N ASP A 62 22.36 5.05 12.69
CA ASP A 62 22.09 4.15 13.83
C ASP A 62 23.07 4.38 14.98
N ALA A 63 24.36 4.57 14.67
CA ALA A 63 25.37 4.89 15.67
C ALA A 63 25.06 6.23 16.38
N ILE A 64 24.62 7.25 15.63
CA ILE A 64 24.24 8.56 16.19
C ILE A 64 23.00 8.41 17.08
N LYS A 65 21.99 7.64 16.65
CA LYS A 65 20.76 7.44 17.42
C LYS A 65 21.03 6.72 18.74
N ALA A 66 21.88 5.69 18.73
CA ALA A 66 22.32 5.01 19.94
C ALA A 66 23.11 5.94 20.88
N ALA A 67 24.02 6.76 20.34
CA ALA A 67 24.78 7.72 21.13
C ALA A 67 23.87 8.77 21.79
N VAL A 68 22.88 9.30 21.08
CA VAL A 68 21.93 10.29 21.61
C VAL A 68 21.03 9.68 22.68
N GLU A 69 20.62 8.43 22.54
CA GLU A 69 19.85 7.71 23.55
C GLU A 69 20.64 7.55 24.85
N ILE A 70 21.92 7.18 24.76
CA ILE A 70 22.82 7.05 25.92
C ILE A 70 23.06 8.42 26.56
N LEU A 71 23.41 9.44 25.78
CA LEU A 71 23.75 10.77 26.28
C LEU A 71 22.56 11.50 26.90
N THR A 72 21.35 11.24 26.39
CA THR A 72 20.13 11.91 26.85
C THR A 72 19.33 11.04 27.83
N ALA A 73 19.90 9.94 28.32
CA ALA A 73 19.25 8.97 29.20
C ALA A 73 17.84 8.58 28.72
N GLY A 74 17.70 8.35 27.41
CA GLY A 74 16.44 7.95 26.77
C GLY A 74 15.41 9.05 26.49
N LYS A 75 15.72 10.34 26.75
CA LYS A 75 14.79 11.46 26.48
C LYS A 75 15.01 12.19 25.15
N GLY A 76 16.11 11.95 24.47
CA GLY A 76 16.47 12.63 23.22
C GLY A 76 16.13 11.81 21.99
N GLN A 77 15.52 12.44 20.98
CA GLN A 77 15.26 11.83 19.67
C GLN A 77 15.95 12.63 18.57
N VAL A 78 16.57 11.91 17.63
CA VAL A 78 17.18 12.51 16.44
C VAL A 78 16.10 12.82 15.41
N ILE A 79 15.86 14.11 15.13
CA ILE A 79 14.77 14.59 14.26
C ILE A 79 15.29 14.90 12.85
N LYS A 80 16.54 15.37 12.73
CA LYS A 80 17.18 15.72 11.46
C LYS A 80 18.70 15.59 11.60
N ILE A 81 19.34 14.98 10.60
CA ILE A 81 20.80 14.90 10.49
C ILE A 81 21.21 15.66 9.24
N GLU A 82 21.93 16.76 9.43
CA GLU A 82 22.52 17.53 8.34
C GLU A 82 24.05 17.46 8.47
N LYS A 83 24.74 17.17 7.37
CA LYS A 83 26.20 17.26 7.33
C LYS A 83 26.56 18.74 7.29
N LEU A 84 27.06 19.26 8.40
CA LEU A 84 27.71 20.56 8.40
C LEU A 84 28.94 20.47 7.49
N LYS A 85 28.96 21.31 6.47
CA LYS A 85 30.06 21.43 5.51
C LYS A 85 31.24 22.15 6.13
#